data_AF-A0A2S9FQ83-F1
#
_entry.id   AF-A0A2S9FQ83-F1
#
_cell.length_a   1.000
_cell.length_b   1.000
_cell.length_c   1.000
_cell.angle_alpha   90.00
_cell.angle_beta   90.00
_cell.angle_gamma   90.00
#
_symmetry.space_group_name_H-M   'P 1'
#
loop_
_entity.id
_entity.type
_entity.pdbx_description
1 polymer ?
#
loop_
_entity_poly.entity_id
_entity_poly.type
_entity_poly.pdbx_seq_one_letter_code
_entity_poly.pdbx_strand_id
1 'polypeptide(L)'
;MAQLFLAAPEHNGSRPAGIDLDRRVYPMRKRAERDGVYFPSLSSRTLVYKGMLTTMQLPQYFPDLRDERCVSAIAIVHSRFSTNTFPSWPLAHPFRFVAHNGEIN
;
A
#
# COMPACT_ATOMS: atom_id res chain seq x y z
N MET A 1 10.86 -7.68 2.44
CA MET A 1 9.77 -6.70 2.61
C MET A 1 9.65 -6.42 4.10
N ALA A 2 9.42 -5.18 4.52
CA ALA A 2 9.28 -4.81 5.92
C ALA A 2 8.10 -3.85 6.08
N GLN A 3 7.45 -3.87 7.26
CA GLN A 3 6.44 -2.89 7.65
C GLN A 3 7.08 -1.84 8.55
N LEU A 4 6.73 -0.57 8.32
CA LEU A 4 7.13 0.55 9.15
C LEU A 4 5.91 1.06 9.91
N PHE A 5 5.95 0.98 11.23
CA PHE A 5 4.91 1.52 12.10
C PHE A 5 5.29 2.93 12.53
N LEU A 6 4.38 3.88 12.35
CA LEU A 6 4.60 5.30 12.64
C LEU A 6 3.49 5.83 13.53
N ALA A 7 3.86 6.74 14.42
CA ALA A 7 2.94 7.57 15.17
C ALA A 7 3.45 9.01 15.14
N ALA A 8 2.52 9.97 15.07
CA ALA A 8 2.88 11.37 15.32
C ALA A 8 3.07 11.60 16.82
N PRO A 9 4.01 12.47 17.23
CA PRO A 9 4.10 12.91 18.62
C PRO A 9 2.80 13.60 19.03
N GLU A 10 2.46 13.47 20.31
CA GLU A 10 1.31 14.16 20.89
C GLU A 10 1.61 15.66 21.02
N HIS A 11 0.62 16.49 20.71
CA HIS A 11 0.70 17.92 20.85
C HIS A 11 -0.60 18.46 21.43
N ASN A 12 -0.52 19.18 22.55
CA ASN A 12 -1.68 19.72 23.28
C ASN A 12 -2.76 18.67 23.59
N GLY A 13 -2.36 17.49 24.05
CA GLY A 13 -3.30 16.41 24.41
C GLY A 13 -3.91 15.68 23.22
N SER A 14 -3.49 15.97 21.98
CA SER A 14 -4.03 15.35 20.78
C SER A 14 -2.94 14.74 19.91
N ARG A 15 -3.21 13.52 19.43
CA ARG A 15 -2.39 12.85 18.43
C ARG A 15 -3.12 12.83 17.09
N PRO A 16 -2.49 13.32 16.01
CA PRO A 16 -3.04 13.19 14.66
C PRO A 16 -3.28 11.73 14.32
N ALA A 17 -4.46 11.44 13.80
CA ALA A 17 -4.88 10.11 13.37
C ALA A 17 -5.62 10.20 12.04
N GLY A 18 -5.89 9.04 11.42
CA GLY A 18 -6.64 8.97 10.17
C GLY A 18 -6.03 9.87 9.08
N ILE A 19 -6.87 10.68 8.45
CA ILE A 19 -6.45 11.53 7.33
C ILE A 19 -5.41 12.59 7.72
N ASP A 20 -5.42 13.05 8.99
CA ASP A 20 -4.47 14.06 9.43
C ASP A 20 -3.07 13.49 9.64
N LEU A 21 -2.98 12.22 10.06
CA LEU A 21 -1.71 11.51 10.06
C LEU A 21 -1.24 11.23 8.62
N ASP A 22 -2.14 10.78 7.74
CA ASP A 22 -1.85 10.49 6.33
C ASP A 22 -1.28 11.72 5.59
N ARG A 23 -1.86 12.91 5.85
CA ARG A 23 -1.37 14.19 5.32
C ARG A 23 0.05 14.51 5.79
N ARG A 24 0.39 14.19 7.05
CA ARG A 24 1.72 14.43 7.62
C ARG A 24 2.78 13.46 7.09
N VAL A 25 2.42 12.20 6.82
CA VAL A 25 3.37 11.22 6.28
C VAL A 25 3.53 11.31 4.77
N TYR A 26 2.62 11.96 4.04
CA TYR A 26 2.71 12.15 2.58
C TYR A 26 4.05 12.77 2.13
N PRO A 27 4.52 13.91 2.69
CA PRO A 27 5.81 14.47 2.32
C PRO A 27 6.99 13.54 2.64
N MET A 28 6.93 12.80 3.75
CA MET A 28 7.96 11.82 4.12
C MET A 28 8.03 10.69 3.08
N ARG A 29 6.90 10.13 2.67
CA ARG A 29 6.84 9.16 1.56
C ARG A 29 7.43 9.74 0.27
N LYS A 30 7.05 10.97 -0.09
CA LYS A 30 7.55 11.63 -1.30
C LYS A 30 9.07 11.87 -1.28
N ARG A 31 9.65 12.13 -0.11
CA ARG A 31 11.11 12.25 0.06
C ARG A 31 11.78 10.89 -0.08
N ALA A 32 11.30 9.88 0.66
CA ALA A 32 11.85 8.53 0.62
C ALA A 32 11.81 7.89 -0.79
N GLU A 33 10.79 8.21 -1.60
CA GLU A 33 10.72 7.80 -3.01
C GLU A 33 11.90 8.33 -3.85
N ARG A 34 12.43 9.52 -3.55
CA ARG A 34 13.62 10.07 -4.24
C ARG A 34 14.89 9.31 -3.88
N ASP A 35 14.90 8.68 -2.71
CA ASP A 35 16.01 7.87 -2.21
C ASP A 35 15.85 6.38 -2.58
N GLY A 36 14.93 6.05 -3.49
CA GLY A 36 14.70 4.69 -3.99
C GLY A 36 13.81 3.81 -3.11
N VAL A 37 13.22 4.35 -2.03
CA VAL A 37 12.32 3.60 -1.16
C VAL A 37 10.89 3.65 -1.70
N TYR A 38 10.32 2.48 -2.00
CA TYR A 38 8.94 2.37 -2.45
C TYR A 38 8.00 1.92 -1.34
N PHE A 39 7.02 2.76 -1.02
CA PHE A 39 5.90 2.42 -0.15
C PHE A 39 4.63 2.13 -0.99
N PRO A 40 4.15 0.87 -1.06
CA PRO A 40 2.86 0.54 -1.69
C PRO A 40 1.72 1.36 -1.10
N SER A 41 1.75 1.51 0.22
CA SER A 41 0.93 2.41 1.02
C SER A 41 1.77 2.97 2.17
N LEU A 42 1.43 4.17 2.64
CA LEU A 42 1.90 4.72 3.91
C LEU A 42 0.74 5.56 4.45
N SER A 43 -0.16 4.89 5.16
CA SER A 43 -1.44 5.41 5.62
C SER A 43 -1.89 4.65 6.87
N SER A 44 -2.61 5.34 7.74
CA SER A 44 -3.29 4.76 8.91
C SER A 44 -4.65 4.14 8.57
N ARG A 45 -5.12 4.29 7.33
CA ARG A 45 -6.46 3.90 6.87
C ARG A 45 -6.42 2.84 5.76
N THR A 46 -5.33 2.77 5.02
CA THR A 46 -5.19 1.91 3.84
C THR A 46 -3.87 1.14 3.85
N LEU A 47 -3.97 -0.18 3.74
CA LEU A 47 -2.83 -1.09 3.52
C LEU A 47 -2.91 -1.71 2.12
N VAL A 48 -1.76 -1.83 1.46
CA VAL A 48 -1.65 -2.46 0.12
C VAL A 48 -0.73 -3.66 0.19
N TYR A 49 -1.32 -4.85 0.07
CA TYR A 49 -0.61 -6.12 -0.16
C TYR A 49 -0.57 -6.39 -1.65
N LYS A 50 0.62 -6.31 -2.25
CA LYS A 50 0.79 -6.54 -3.69
C LYS A 50 2.13 -7.17 -4.04
N GLY A 51 2.17 -7.85 -5.18
CA GLY A 51 3.40 -8.38 -5.70
C GLY A 51 3.27 -9.01 -7.07
N MET A 52 4.38 -9.57 -7.52
CA MET A 52 4.49 -10.30 -8.79
C MET A 52 4.13 -11.76 -8.50
N LEU A 53 2.86 -11.96 -8.21
CA LEU A 53 2.29 -13.20 -7.70
C LEU A 53 1.07 -13.54 -8.54
N THR A 54 0.78 -14.82 -8.70
CA THR A 54 -0.56 -15.22 -9.14
C THR A 54 -1.56 -14.92 -8.03
N THR A 55 -2.84 -14.81 -8.39
CA THR A 55 -3.93 -14.56 -7.42
C THR A 55 -3.95 -15.61 -6.31
N MET A 56 -3.66 -16.88 -6.64
CA MET A 56 -3.63 -17.99 -5.69
C MET A 56 -2.44 -17.95 -4.72
N GLN A 57 -1.32 -17.34 -5.13
CA GLN A 57 -0.12 -17.21 -4.31
C GLN A 57 -0.23 -16.09 -3.27
N LEU A 58 -1.07 -15.08 -3.51
CA LEU A 58 -1.20 -13.89 -2.65
C LEU A 58 -1.44 -14.22 -1.16
N PRO A 59 -2.45 -15.03 -0.78
CA PRO A 59 -2.69 -15.35 0.63
C PRO A 59 -1.62 -16.28 1.25
N GLN A 60 -0.83 -16.97 0.43
CA GLN A 60 0.28 -17.80 0.90
C GLN A 60 1.52 -16.94 1.18
N TYR A 61 1.76 -15.93 0.34
CA TYR A 61 2.89 -15.02 0.46
C TYR A 61 2.69 -13.96 1.57
N PHE A 62 1.44 -13.54 1.81
CA PHE A 62 1.08 -12.61 2.87
C PHE A 62 0.18 -13.31 3.92
N PRO A 63 0.77 -13.96 4.94
CA PRO A 63 0.00 -14.64 5.99
C PRO A 63 -0.99 -13.74 6.72
N ASP A 64 -0.69 -12.43 6.83
CA ASP A 64 -1.59 -11.41 7.41
C ASP A 64 -2.99 -11.48 6.78
N LEU A 65 -3.11 -11.76 5.48
CA LEU A 65 -4.40 -11.84 4.78
C LEU A 65 -5.26 -13.03 5.19
N ARG A 66 -4.67 -14.00 5.90
CA ARG A 66 -5.36 -15.19 6.43
C ARG A 66 -5.61 -15.08 7.94
N ASP A 67 -5.13 -14.01 8.57
CA ASP A 67 -5.34 -13.74 9.98
C ASP A 67 -6.74 -13.15 10.21
N GLU A 68 -7.49 -13.67 11.18
CA GLU A 68 -8.86 -13.20 11.49
C GLU A 68 -8.92 -11.74 11.92
N ARG A 69 -7.80 -11.17 12.37
CA ARG A 69 -7.68 -9.75 12.75
C ARG A 69 -7.55 -8.84 11.52
N CYS A 70 -7.27 -9.39 10.34
CA CYS A 70 -7.23 -8.64 9.08
C CYS A 70 -8.65 -8.36 8.57
N VAL A 71 -9.32 -7.44 9.26
CA VAL A 71 -10.68 -7.00 8.93
C VAL A 71 -10.65 -5.66 8.20
N SER A 72 -11.53 -5.50 7.22
CA SER A 72 -11.71 -4.23 6.52
C SER A 72 -13.16 -4.04 6.13
N ALA A 73 -13.64 -2.79 6.15
CA ALA A 73 -14.95 -2.44 5.61
C ALA A 73 -14.99 -2.58 4.07
N ILE A 74 -13.84 -2.40 3.39
CA ILE A 74 -13.74 -2.43 1.93
C ILE A 74 -12.43 -3.11 1.52
N ALA A 75 -12.48 -3.93 0.47
CA ALA A 75 -11.30 -4.49 -0.19
C ALA A 75 -11.33 -4.17 -1.69
N ILE A 76 -10.17 -3.82 -2.25
CA ILE A 76 -9.97 -3.62 -3.69
C ILE A 76 -8.90 -4.61 -4.15
N VAL A 77 -9.25 -5.46 -5.12
CA VAL A 77 -8.35 -6.45 -5.70
C VAL A 77 -8.07 -6.12 -7.16
N HIS A 78 -6.87 -6.41 -7.63
CA HIS A 78 -6.49 -6.19 -9.02
C HIS A 78 -5.49 -7.24 -9.49
N SER A 79 -5.79 -7.85 -10.63
CA SER A 79 -4.86 -8.69 -11.39
C SER A 79 -4.45 -7.93 -12.65
N ARG A 80 -3.15 -7.83 -12.93
CA ARG A 80 -2.63 -7.11 -14.09
C ARG A 80 -2.11 -8.10 -15.13
N PHE A 81 -2.61 -8.01 -16.36
CA PHE A 81 -1.95 -8.59 -17.52
C PHE A 81 -0.95 -7.56 -18.09
N SER A 82 0.30 -7.97 -18.32
CA SER A 82 1.37 -7.09 -18.76
C SER A 82 1.92 -7.58 -20.09
N THR A 83 2.04 -6.68 -21.07
CA THR A 83 2.78 -6.95 -22.32
C THR A 83 4.30 -6.89 -22.12
N ASN A 84 4.78 -6.39 -20.97
CA ASN A 84 6.19 -6.38 -20.60
C ASN A 84 6.63 -7.74 -20.05
N THR A 85 7.80 -8.22 -20.48
CA THR A 85 8.44 -9.45 -20.00
C THR A 85 9.24 -9.26 -18.71
N PHE A 86 9.70 -8.04 -18.42
CA PHE A 86 10.41 -7.74 -17.18
C PHE A 86 9.45 -7.34 -16.05
N PRO A 87 9.44 -8.09 -14.93
CA PRO A 87 8.58 -7.78 -13.80
C PRO A 87 9.02 -6.48 -13.11
N SER A 88 8.07 -5.61 -12.75
CA SER A 88 8.34 -4.44 -11.90
C SER A 88 7.33 -4.37 -10.77
N TRP A 89 7.81 -4.64 -9.56
CA TRP A 89 6.98 -4.68 -8.35
C TRP A 89 6.21 -3.37 -8.07
N PRO A 90 6.82 -2.17 -8.25
CA PRO A 90 6.09 -0.90 -8.11
C PRO A 90 4.89 -0.74 -9.06
N LEU A 91 4.91 -1.39 -10.23
CA LEU A 91 3.85 -1.31 -11.25
C LEU A 91 2.66 -2.25 -10.97
N ALA A 92 2.76 -3.16 -10.01
CA ALA A 92 1.60 -3.93 -9.58
C ALA A 92 0.54 -2.98 -8.98
N HIS A 93 -0.72 -3.24 -9.27
CA HIS A 93 -1.86 -2.57 -8.64
C HIS A 93 -2.33 -3.36 -7.40
N PRO A 94 -3.14 -2.77 -6.50
CA PRO A 94 -3.64 -1.40 -6.53
C PRO A 94 -2.53 -0.35 -6.28
N PHE A 95 -2.73 0.84 -6.85
CA PHE A 95 -2.05 2.04 -6.37
C PHE A 95 -2.77 2.58 -5.14
N ARG A 96 -2.20 3.62 -4.52
CA ARG A 96 -2.63 4.14 -3.21
C ARG A 96 -4.11 4.56 -3.15
N PHE A 97 -4.68 4.96 -4.28
CA PHE A 97 -6.06 5.43 -4.38
C PHE A 97 -6.82 4.85 -5.57
N VAL A 98 -6.20 4.00 -6.39
CA VAL A 98 -6.81 3.54 -7.65
C VAL A 98 -6.34 2.15 -8.05
N ALA A 99 -7.27 1.34 -8.53
CA ALA A 99 -7.02 0.18 -9.36
C ALA A 99 -7.59 0.49 -10.75
N HIS A 100 -6.84 0.21 -11.82
CA HIS A 100 -7.22 0.60 -13.17
C HIS A 100 -7.12 -0.59 -14.10
N ASN A 101 -8.25 -0.92 -14.73
CA ASN A 101 -8.31 -1.91 -15.80
C ASN A 101 -8.51 -1.18 -17.13
N GLY A 102 -7.48 -1.19 -17.97
CA GLY A 102 -7.48 -0.56 -19.28
C GLY A 102 -6.21 0.24 -19.52
N GLU A 103 -6.28 1.14 -20.51
CA GLU A 103 -5.19 2.02 -20.93
C GLU A 103 -5.70 3.47 -20.94
N ILE A 104 -4.82 4.43 -20.65
CA ILE A 104 -5.13 5.87 -20.70
C ILE A 104 -4.48 6.40 -21.98
N ASN A 105 -5.29 6.80 -22.96
CA ASN A 105 -4.89 7.25 -24.30
C ASN A 105 -5.06 8.77 -24.48
#